data_AF-H0UI37-F1
#
_entry.id   AF-H0UI37-F1
#
_cell.length_a   1.000
_cell.length_b   1.000
_cell.length_c   1.000
_cell.angle_alpha   90.00
_cell.angle_beta   90.00
_cell.angle_gamma   90.00
#
_symmetry.space_group_name_H-M   'P 1'
#
loop_
_entity.id
_entity.type
_entity.pdbx_description
1 polymer ?
#
loop_
_entity_poly.entity_id
_entity_poly.type
_entity_poly.pdbx_seq_one_letter_code
_entity_poly.pdbx_strand_id
1 'polypeptide(L)'
;MKIEKCGWSEGLTSIKGNCHNFYTAISKDVTYKELKNLLNSKNIMLIDVREIWEILEYQKIPESINVPLDEVGEALQMNPRDFKEKYNEVKPSKSDS
;
A
#
# COMPACT_ATOMS: atom_id res chain seq x y z
N MET A 1 -33.19 -13.43 25.53
CA MET A 1 -32.32 -12.42 24.89
C MET A 1 -32.22 -12.75 23.42
N LYS A 2 -32.55 -11.79 22.56
CA LYS A 2 -32.73 -11.97 21.11
C LYS A 2 -31.41 -11.68 20.42
N ILE A 3 -30.94 -12.62 19.62
CA ILE A 3 -29.69 -12.52 18.86
C ILE A 3 -30.07 -11.93 17.50
N GLU A 4 -29.75 -10.67 17.26
CA GLU A 4 -29.96 -10.05 15.96
C GLU A 4 -28.79 -10.40 15.03
N LYS A 5 -29.14 -11.00 13.88
CA LYS A 5 -28.20 -11.29 12.80
C LYS A 5 -27.94 -10.01 12.01
N CYS A 6 -26.68 -9.60 11.92
CA CYS A 6 -26.28 -8.57 10.95
C CYS A 6 -26.36 -9.17 9.53
N GLY A 7 -27.36 -8.74 8.77
CA GLY A 7 -27.46 -9.00 7.34
C GLY A 7 -26.55 -8.05 6.58
N TRP A 8 -25.67 -8.59 5.73
CA TRP A 8 -25.00 -7.83 4.69
C TRP A 8 -25.86 -7.96 3.43
N SER A 9 -26.64 -6.92 3.13
CA SER A 9 -27.29 -6.77 1.83
C SER A 9 -26.40 -5.95 0.91
N GLU A 10 -26.26 -6.47 -0.30
CA GLU A 10 -25.50 -5.97 -1.44
C GLU A 10 -25.87 -4.51 -1.77
N GLY A 11 -24.86 -3.68 -2.06
CA GLY A 11 -25.10 -2.31 -2.49
C GLY A 11 -23.86 -1.43 -2.47
N LEU A 12 -22.84 -1.76 -3.27
CA LEU A 12 -21.83 -0.77 -3.64
C LEU A 12 -22.21 -0.20 -5.01
N THR A 13 -23.07 0.82 -5.00
CA THR A 13 -23.23 1.71 -6.16
C THR A 13 -22.01 2.62 -6.25
N SER A 14 -21.27 2.52 -7.35
CA SER A 14 -20.15 3.39 -7.69
C SER A 14 -20.58 4.86 -7.69
N ILE A 15 -20.07 5.64 -6.73
CA ILE A 15 -20.27 7.09 -6.69
C ILE A 15 -19.22 7.69 -7.63
N LYS A 16 -19.66 8.19 -8.78
CA LYS A 16 -18.83 8.91 -9.75
C LYS A 16 -18.54 10.32 -9.21
N GLY A 17 -17.65 10.39 -8.21
CA GLY A 17 -17.12 11.64 -7.68
C GLY A 17 -16.14 12.27 -8.67
N ASN A 18 -16.32 13.56 -8.95
CA ASN A 18 -15.41 14.38 -9.74
C ASN A 18 -14.14 14.64 -8.92
N CYS A 19 -13.13 13.78 -9.02
CA CYS A 19 -11.81 14.03 -8.43
C CYS A 19 -11.06 15.05 -9.30
N HIS A 20 -10.91 16.26 -8.79
CA HIS A 20 -10.16 17.33 -9.43
C HIS A 20 -8.66 16.92 -9.56
N ASN A 21 -8.24 16.49 -10.76
CA ASN A 21 -6.89 16.52 -11.33
C ASN A 21 -5.65 16.45 -10.41
N PHE A 22 -5.58 15.49 -9.48
CA PHE A 22 -4.34 15.23 -8.71
C PHE A 22 -3.72 13.83 -8.92
N TYR A 23 -4.40 12.91 -9.61
CA TYR A 23 -3.86 11.60 -9.99
C TYR A 23 -4.38 11.22 -11.39
N THR A 24 -3.49 11.14 -12.39
CA THR A 24 -3.82 10.62 -13.73
C THR A 24 -3.54 9.13 -13.87
N ALA A 25 -2.90 8.51 -12.87
CA ALA A 25 -2.58 7.09 -12.90
C ALA A 25 -3.80 6.27 -12.45
N ILE A 26 -4.19 5.30 -13.28
CA ILE A 26 -5.16 4.27 -12.93
C ILE A 26 -4.55 3.44 -11.80
N SER A 27 -5.15 3.49 -10.59
CA SER A 27 -4.81 2.56 -9.52
C SER A 27 -5.37 1.17 -9.88
N LYS A 28 -4.52 0.14 -9.83
CA LYS A 28 -4.95 -1.26 -9.93
C LYS A 28 -5.24 -1.77 -8.53
N ASP A 29 -6.44 -2.29 -8.31
CA ASP A 29 -6.74 -3.03 -7.08
C ASP A 29 -6.01 -4.38 -7.09
N VAL A 30 -5.54 -4.82 -5.92
CA VAL A 30 -4.89 -6.13 -5.74
C VAL A 30 -5.66 -6.90 -4.68
N THR A 31 -6.19 -8.06 -5.05
CA THR A 31 -6.86 -8.95 -4.10
C THR A 31 -5.86 -9.59 -3.14
N TYR A 32 -6.33 -10.07 -1.99
CA TYR A 32 -5.50 -10.80 -1.03
C TYR A 32 -4.77 -12.01 -1.66
N LYS A 33 -5.43 -12.74 -2.55
CA LYS A 33 -4.84 -13.90 -3.25
C LYS A 33 -3.72 -13.46 -4.19
N GLU A 34 -3.92 -12.38 -4.94
CA GLU A 34 -2.90 -11.83 -5.82
C GLU A 34 -1.71 -11.31 -5.01
N LEU A 35 -1.95 -10.56 -3.93
CA LEU A 35 -0.89 -10.09 -3.04
C LEU A 35 -0.04 -11.25 -2.50
N LYS A 36 -0.67 -12.34 -2.05
CA LYS A 36 0.05 -13.54 -1.61
C LYS A 36 0.90 -14.17 -2.72
N ASN A 37 0.36 -14.27 -3.93
CA ASN A 37 1.11 -14.81 -5.07
C ASN A 37 2.30 -13.92 -5.43
N LEU A 38 2.11 -12.60 -5.40
CA LEU A 38 3.14 -11.62 -5.69
C LEU A 38 4.27 -11.68 -4.64
N LEU A 39 3.94 -11.72 -3.35
CA LEU A 39 4.91 -11.89 -2.27
C LEU A 39 5.72 -13.19 -2.42
N ASN A 40 5.05 -14.30 -2.75
CA ASN A 40 5.73 -15.58 -2.98
C ASN A 40 6.66 -15.55 -4.21
N SER A 41 6.30 -14.80 -5.24
CA SER A 41 7.12 -14.65 -6.46
C SER A 41 8.33 -13.74 -6.29
N LYS A 42 8.38 -12.95 -5.20
CA LYS A 42 9.39 -11.89 -4.97
C LYS A 42 9.51 -10.88 -6.10
N ASN A 43 8.45 -10.71 -6.89
CA ASN A 43 8.43 -9.83 -8.05
C ASN A 43 7.65 -8.53 -7.78
N ILE A 44 7.64 -8.10 -6.52
CA ILE A 44 6.99 -6.85 -6.09
C ILE A 44 7.81 -6.15 -5.02
N MET A 45 7.63 -4.83 -4.96
CA MET A 45 8.00 -4.02 -3.81
C MET A 45 6.72 -3.64 -3.07
N LEU A 46 6.55 -4.14 -1.84
CA LEU A 46 5.42 -3.79 -0.99
C LEU A 46 5.82 -2.67 -0.02
N ILE A 47 5.18 -1.51 -0.15
CA ILE A 47 5.40 -0.36 0.72
C ILE A 47 4.27 -0.28 1.75
N ASP A 48 4.62 -0.48 3.01
CA ASP A 48 3.75 -0.33 4.17
C ASP A 48 3.82 1.11 4.67
N VAL A 49 2.74 1.86 4.47
CA VAL A 49 2.65 3.31 4.77
C VAL A 49 2.17 3.62 6.19
N ARG A 50 2.09 2.62 7.05
CA ARG A 50 1.73 2.79 8.46
C ARG A 50 2.81 3.50 9.25
N GLU A 51 2.41 4.02 10.41
CA GLU A 51 3.33 4.58 11.37
C GLU A 51 4.20 3.49 12.02
N ILE A 52 5.41 3.84 12.45
CA ILE A 52 6.37 2.89 13.05
C ILE A 52 5.77 2.20 14.28
N TRP A 53 5.00 2.92 15.10
CA TRP A 53 4.38 2.34 16.30
C TRP A 53 3.38 1.22 15.97
N GLU A 54 2.66 1.31 14.85
CA GLU A 54 1.74 0.26 14.40
C GLU A 54 2.50 -1.01 13.99
N ILE A 55 3.68 -0.84 13.40
CA ILE A 55 4.57 -1.96 13.03
C ILE A 55 5.11 -2.64 14.29
N LEU A 56 5.50 -1.87 15.31
CA LEU A 56 6.04 -2.43 16.55
C LEU A 56 4.97 -3.22 17.32
N GLU A 57 3.72 -2.76 17.31
CA GLU A 57 2.60 -3.41 18.00
C GLU A 57 2.03 -4.59 17.22
N TYR A 58 1.72 -4.40 15.93
CA TYR A 58 0.96 -5.35 15.11
C TYR A 58 1.78 -6.11 14.07
N GLN A 59 3.08 -5.88 14.03
CA GLN A 59 4.02 -6.41 13.04
C GLN A 59 3.80 -5.86 11.62
N LYS A 60 4.83 -6.06 10.78
CA LYS A 60 4.77 -5.78 9.34
C LYS A 60 4.48 -7.04 8.54
N ILE A 61 4.00 -6.84 7.31
CA ILE A 61 3.92 -7.91 6.33
C ILE A 61 5.36 -8.36 5.98
N PRO A 62 5.67 -9.67 5.95
CA PRO A 62 6.99 -10.14 5.52
C PRO A 62 7.36 -9.57 4.14
N GLU A 63 8.65 -9.28 3.92
CA GLU A 63 9.19 -8.65 2.71
C GLU A 63 8.68 -7.22 2.41
N SER A 64 7.86 -6.61 3.27
CA SER A 64 7.49 -5.19 3.11
C SER A 64 8.55 -4.25 3.65
N ILE A 65 8.62 -3.07 3.03
CA ILE A 65 9.36 -1.91 3.52
C ILE A 65 8.39 -0.96 4.21
N ASN A 66 8.84 -0.28 5.26
CA ASN A 66 8.03 0.76 5.88
C ASN A 66 8.49 2.13 5.38
N VAL A 67 7.58 2.87 4.77
CA VAL A 67 7.74 4.28 4.41
C VAL A 67 6.48 4.99 4.90
N PRO A 68 6.50 5.55 6.12
CA PRO A 68 5.34 6.20 6.72
C PRO A 68 4.69 7.23 5.78
N LEU A 69 3.36 7.35 5.85
CA LEU A 69 2.57 8.12 4.90
C LEU A 69 3.05 9.57 4.74
N ASP A 70 3.48 10.20 5.82
CA ASP A 70 4.02 11.56 5.86
C ASP A 70 5.37 11.69 5.12
N GLU A 71 6.16 10.61 5.04
CA GLU A 71 7.44 10.57 4.35
C GLU A 71 7.35 10.17 2.86
N VAL A 72 6.28 9.50 2.42
CA VAL A 72 6.19 8.88 1.07
C VAL A 72 6.51 9.88 -0.05
N GLY A 73 6.01 11.10 0.05
CA GLY A 73 6.22 12.15 -0.95
C GLY A 73 7.70 12.49 -1.14
N GLU A 74 8.43 12.65 -0.03
CA GLU A 74 9.87 12.95 -0.03
C GLU A 74 10.68 11.71 -0.41
N ALA A 75 10.33 10.55 0.16
CA ALA A 75 11.00 9.27 -0.09
C ALA A 75 11.08 8.95 -1.59
N LEU A 76 9.96 9.07 -2.31
CA LEU A 76 9.92 8.79 -3.75
C LEU A 76 10.63 9.86 -4.61
N GLN A 77 11.00 11.00 -4.02
CA GLN A 77 11.81 12.04 -4.67
C GLN A 77 13.30 11.97 -4.35
N MET A 78 13.70 11.26 -3.28
CA MET A 78 15.11 11.06 -2.90
C MET A 78 15.96 10.52 -4.06
N ASN A 79 17.24 10.83 -4.09
CA ASN A 79 18.13 10.14 -5.03
C ASN A 79 18.26 8.64 -4.62
N PRO A 80 18.59 7.73 -5.54
CA PRO A 80 18.62 6.29 -5.24
C PRO A 80 19.59 5.87 -4.13
N ARG A 81 20.68 6.63 -3.90
CA ARG A 81 21.64 6.35 -2.84
C ARG A 81 21.03 6.63 -1.48
N ASP A 82 20.46 7.82 -1.30
CA ASP A 82 19.88 8.24 -0.02
C ASP A 82 18.65 7.38 0.33
N PHE A 83 17.83 7.01 -0.67
CA PHE A 83 16.71 6.09 -0.45
C PHE A 83 17.20 4.74 0.08
N LYS A 84 18.26 4.20 -0.51
CA LYS A 84 18.85 2.92 -0.08
C LYS A 84 19.47 3.01 1.30
N GLU A 85 20.09 4.14 1.64
CA GLU A 85 20.64 4.35 2.98
C GLU A 85 19.54 4.44 4.05
N LYS A 86 18.44 5.15 3.75
CA LYS A 86 17.32 5.34 4.70
C LYS A 86 16.44 4.10 4.87
N TYR A 87 16.05 3.46 3.77
CA TYR A 87 15.06 2.37 3.78
C TYR A 87 15.68 0.97 3.56
N ASN A 88 17.00 0.89 3.39
CA ASN A 88 17.74 -0.34 3.13
C ASN A 88 17.25 -1.13 1.89
N GLU A 89 16.65 -0.43 0.92
CA GLU A 89 16.09 -1.03 -0.28
C GLU A 89 16.36 -0.21 -1.55
N VAL A 90 16.21 -0.84 -2.71
CA VAL A 90 16.36 -0.13 -3.99
C VAL A 90 15.15 0.77 -4.21
N LYS A 91 15.40 2.04 -4.58
CA LYS A 91 14.34 2.97 -4.92
C LYS A 91 13.53 2.45 -6.13
N PRO A 92 12.19 2.41 -6.07
CA PRO A 92 11.38 1.97 -7.19
C PRO A 92 11.52 2.94 -8.38
N SER A 93 11.50 2.38 -9.58
CA SER A 93 11.46 3.14 -10.83
C SER A 93 10.05 3.64 -11.12
N LYS A 94 9.95 4.74 -11.87
CA LYS A 94 8.65 5.23 -12.38
C LYS A 94 8.00 4.29 -13.40
N SER A 95 8.76 3.32 -13.91
CA SER A 95 8.32 2.31 -14.87
C SER A 95 7.87 0.99 -14.22
N ASP A 96 7.97 0.85 -12.89
CA ASP A 96 7.56 -0.36 -12.19
C ASP A 96 6.03 -0.32 -12.03
N SER A 97 5.31 -1.27 -12.66
CA SER A 97 3.84 -1.26 -12.80
C SER A 97 3.16 -2.63 -12.77
#